data_AF-A0A1H0S795-F1
#
_entry.id   AF-A0A1H0S795-F1
#
_cell.length_a   1.000
_cell.length_b   1.000
_cell.length_c   1.000
_cell.angle_alpha   90.00
_cell.angle_beta   90.00
_cell.angle_gamma   90.00
#
_symmetry.space_group_name_H-M   'P 1'
#
loop_
_entity.id
_entity.type
_entity.pdbx_description
1 polymer ?
#
loop_
_entity_poly.entity_id
_entity_poly.type
_entity_poly.pdbx_seq_one_letter_code
_entity_poly.pdbx_strand_id
1 'polypeptide(L)'
;VEYVERLDPRGEPGRLTLISRMGNHKVRDVLPAIVEKVEASGHKVIWQCDPMHGNTHESSTGYKTRHFDRIVDEVQGFFEVHRRLGTHPGGIHIELTGEDVTECLGGAQEISDDDLAGRYETACDPRLNTQQSLELAFLVAEMLRTDSRPPYEALTA
;
A
#
# COMPACT_ATOMS: atom_id res chain seq x y z
N VAL A 1 20.42 3.10 -4.00
CA VAL A 1 21.15 2.30 -3.00
C VAL A 1 21.79 3.19 -1.93
N GLU A 2 22.28 4.39 -2.25
CA GLU A 2 22.91 5.32 -1.28
C GLU A 2 22.19 5.50 0.07
N TYR A 3 20.85 5.60 0.10
CA TYR A 3 20.11 5.68 1.36
C TYR A 3 20.33 4.47 2.26
N VAL A 4 20.41 3.27 1.67
CA VAL A 4 20.66 2.02 2.40
C VAL A 4 22.05 2.05 3.03
N GLU A 5 23.06 2.43 2.26
CA GLU A 5 24.45 2.52 2.74
C GLU A 5 24.60 3.54 3.88
N ARG A 6 23.88 4.65 3.83
CA ARG A 6 23.94 5.70 4.85
C ARG A 6 23.14 5.36 6.11
N LEU A 7 21.96 4.77 5.96
CA LEU A 7 21.00 4.57 7.07
C LEU A 7 21.14 3.20 7.75
N ASP A 8 21.71 2.22 7.06
CA ASP A 8 22.01 0.89 7.56
C ASP A 8 23.49 0.50 7.32
N PRO A 9 24.48 1.26 7.79
CA PRO A 9 25.89 1.03 7.48
C PRO A 9 26.46 -0.29 8.01
N ARG A 10 25.72 -0.98 8.89
CA ARG A 10 26.11 -2.26 9.50
C ARG A 10 25.36 -3.47 8.91
N GLY A 11 24.42 -3.25 7.98
CA GLY A 11 23.64 -4.34 7.37
C GLY A 11 22.75 -5.07 8.38
N GLU A 12 22.20 -4.35 9.37
CA GLU A 12 21.38 -4.94 10.44
C GLU A 12 19.96 -5.20 9.90
N PRO A 13 19.51 -6.47 9.78
CA PRO A 13 18.19 -6.77 9.23
C PRO A 13 17.07 -6.05 9.99
N GLY A 14 16.21 -5.35 9.24
CA GLY A 14 15.10 -4.58 9.80
C GLY A 14 15.47 -3.22 10.41
N ARG A 15 16.75 -2.81 10.39
CA ARG A 15 17.16 -1.46 10.81
C ARG A 15 16.53 -0.37 9.95
N LEU A 16 16.43 -0.61 8.64
CA LEU A 16 15.90 0.32 7.66
C LEU A 16 14.62 -0.23 7.05
N THR A 17 13.57 0.60 7.03
CA THR A 17 12.36 0.37 6.26
C THR A 17 12.34 1.30 5.06
N LEU A 18 12.14 0.75 3.87
CA LEU A 18 11.88 1.53 2.66
C LEU A 18 10.38 1.53 2.39
N ILE A 19 9.77 2.71 2.47
CA ILE A 19 8.33 2.91 2.33
C ILE A 19 8.03 3.36 0.89
N SER A 20 7.43 2.49 0.08
CA SER A 20 7.04 2.74 -1.31
C SER A 20 5.67 3.42 -1.37
N ARG A 21 5.57 4.55 -2.07
CA ARG A 21 4.33 5.31 -2.31
C ARG A 21 4.26 5.83 -3.75
N MET A 22 4.24 4.92 -4.70
CA MET A 22 4.43 5.21 -6.13
C MET A 22 3.13 5.58 -6.84
N GLY A 23 1.99 5.22 -6.27
CA GLY A 23 0.70 5.24 -6.94
C GLY A 23 0.43 3.91 -7.66
N ASN A 24 -0.83 3.51 -7.69
CA ASN A 24 -1.29 2.22 -8.21
C ASN A 24 -0.88 1.97 -9.67
N HIS A 25 -0.84 3.03 -10.48
CA HIS A 25 -0.43 2.97 -11.88
C HIS A 25 1.07 2.84 -12.13
N LYS A 26 1.93 3.02 -11.11
CA LYS A 26 3.39 3.05 -11.27
C LYS A 26 4.12 1.99 -10.48
N VAL A 27 3.53 1.47 -9.39
CA VAL A 27 4.20 0.54 -8.48
C VAL A 27 4.78 -0.68 -9.20
N ARG A 28 4.03 -1.24 -10.16
CA ARG A 28 4.42 -2.45 -10.92
C ARG A 28 5.60 -2.23 -11.87
N ASP A 29 5.79 -0.99 -12.31
CA ASP A 29 6.84 -0.62 -13.27
C ASP A 29 8.10 -0.09 -12.59
N VAL A 30 7.93 0.69 -11.51
CA VAL A 30 9.04 1.43 -10.87
C VAL A 30 9.70 0.64 -9.73
N LEU A 31 8.90 0.03 -8.86
CA LEU A 31 9.41 -0.68 -7.67
C LEU A 31 10.40 -1.82 -7.99
N PRO A 32 10.23 -2.63 -9.06
CA PRO A 32 11.06 -3.82 -9.27
C PRO A 32 12.56 -3.51 -9.36
N ALA A 33 12.94 -2.52 -10.16
CA ALA A 33 14.35 -2.15 -10.34
C ALA A 33 14.99 -1.62 -9.04
N ILE A 34 14.18 -1.00 -8.17
CA ILE A 34 14.63 -0.53 -6.85
C ILE A 34 14.88 -1.72 -5.93
N VAL A 35 13.93 -2.66 -5.86
CA VAL A 35 14.04 -3.88 -5.05
C VAL A 35 15.26 -4.69 -5.46
N GLU A 36 15.43 -4.96 -6.76
CA GLU A 36 16.58 -5.71 -7.28
C GLU A 36 17.92 -5.07 -6.88
N LYS A 37 18.03 -3.74 -6.99
CA LYS A 37 19.28 -3.03 -6.65
C LYS A 37 19.58 -3.02 -5.16
N VAL A 38 18.56 -2.96 -4.30
CA VAL A 38 18.73 -3.00 -2.84
C VAL A 38 19.02 -4.42 -2.37
N GLU A 39 18.32 -5.43 -2.89
CA GLU A 39 18.63 -6.82 -2.54
C GLU A 39 20.05 -7.22 -3.01
N ALA A 40 20.48 -6.76 -4.19
CA ALA A 40 21.82 -7.00 -4.70
C ALA A 40 22.93 -6.32 -3.87
N SER A 41 22.61 -5.30 -3.05
CA SER A 41 23.60 -4.71 -2.13
C SER A 41 23.81 -5.54 -0.86
N GLY A 42 22.99 -6.59 -0.65
CA GLY A 42 23.11 -7.51 0.48
C GLY A 42 22.42 -7.06 1.77
N HIS A 43 21.84 -5.85 1.80
CA HIS A 43 21.10 -5.37 2.96
C HIS A 43 19.71 -6.01 3.05
N LYS A 44 19.22 -6.19 4.28
CA LYS A 44 17.89 -6.74 4.55
C LYS A 44 16.98 -5.68 5.15
N VAL A 45 16.47 -4.83 4.27
CA VAL A 45 15.47 -3.80 4.59
C VAL A 45 14.09 -4.41 4.79
N ILE A 46 13.21 -3.69 5.50
CA ILE A 46 11.77 -3.95 5.44
C ILE A 46 11.21 -3.19 4.24
N TRP A 47 10.54 -3.89 3.34
CA TRP A 47 9.74 -3.28 2.29
C TRP A 47 8.34 -2.99 2.82
N GLN A 48 7.93 -1.73 2.83
CA GLN A 48 6.61 -1.32 3.30
C GLN A 48 5.87 -0.56 2.19
N CYS A 49 4.58 -0.82 2.02
CA CYS A 49 3.72 -0.12 1.07
C CYS A 49 2.95 1.01 1.77
N ASP A 50 3.07 2.24 1.29
CA ASP A 50 2.18 3.36 1.58
C ASP A 50 1.30 3.60 0.34
N PRO A 51 0.13 2.94 0.29
CA PRO A 51 -0.78 3.04 -0.86
C PRO A 51 -1.62 4.32 -0.86
N MET A 52 -1.37 5.25 0.06
CA MET A 52 -2.23 6.41 0.27
C MET A 52 -1.74 7.60 -0.56
N HIS A 53 -0.49 7.99 -0.33
CA HIS A 53 -0.04 9.30 -0.78
C HIS A 53 0.29 9.37 -2.27
N GLY A 54 0.58 8.23 -2.90
CA GLY A 54 0.73 8.14 -4.36
C GLY A 54 -0.60 8.25 -5.13
N ASN A 55 -1.75 8.13 -4.44
CA ASN A 55 -3.07 7.99 -5.05
C ASN A 55 -4.02 9.16 -4.79
N THR A 56 -3.49 10.29 -4.32
CA THR A 56 -4.32 11.46 -4.01
C THR A 56 -4.67 12.25 -5.27
N HIS A 57 -5.90 12.74 -5.35
CA HIS A 57 -6.39 13.64 -6.39
C HIS A 57 -7.41 14.63 -5.80
N GLU A 58 -7.78 15.65 -6.57
CA GLU A 58 -8.87 16.59 -6.23
C GLU A 58 -10.17 16.08 -6.86
N SER A 59 -11.24 16.05 -6.07
CA SER A 59 -12.58 15.64 -6.48
C SER A 59 -13.23 16.71 -7.37
N SER A 60 -14.34 16.37 -8.02
CA SER A 60 -15.15 17.33 -8.77
C SER A 60 -15.76 18.45 -7.89
N THR A 61 -15.89 18.17 -6.60
CA THR A 61 -16.38 19.09 -5.55
C THR A 61 -15.28 19.91 -4.88
N GLY A 62 -14.01 19.76 -5.29
CA GLY A 62 -12.86 20.53 -4.78
C GLY A 62 -12.21 19.97 -3.51
N TYR A 63 -12.63 18.79 -3.06
CA TYR A 63 -12.02 18.11 -1.91
C TYR A 63 -10.81 17.27 -2.36
N LYS A 64 -9.73 17.32 -1.60
CA LYS A 64 -8.63 16.36 -1.76
C LYS A 64 -9.15 14.98 -1.33
N THR A 65 -9.09 13.98 -2.21
CA THR A 65 -9.59 12.63 -1.89
C THR A 65 -8.70 11.53 -2.48
N ARG A 66 -8.97 10.29 -2.09
CA ARG A 66 -8.34 9.06 -2.59
C ARG A 66 -9.45 8.06 -2.83
N HIS A 67 -9.33 7.31 -3.93
CA HIS A 67 -10.29 6.25 -4.21
C HIS A 67 -9.80 4.94 -3.60
N PHE A 68 -10.66 4.25 -2.86
CA PHE A 68 -10.35 3.00 -2.16
C PHE A 68 -9.74 1.95 -3.11
N ASP A 69 -10.34 1.74 -4.28
CA ASP A 69 -9.82 0.77 -5.26
C ASP A 69 -8.37 1.04 -5.70
N ARG A 70 -7.98 2.31 -5.80
CA ARG A 70 -6.60 2.68 -6.15
C ARG A 70 -5.64 2.39 -5.00
N ILE A 71 -6.08 2.61 -3.77
CA ILE A 71 -5.32 2.24 -2.57
C ILE A 71 -5.11 0.72 -2.56
N VAL A 72 -6.17 -0.07 -2.72
CA VAL A 72 -6.11 -1.53 -2.78
C VAL A 72 -5.20 -2.01 -3.91
N ASP A 73 -5.34 -1.44 -5.12
CA ASP A 73 -4.55 -1.84 -6.29
C ASP A 73 -3.05 -1.54 -6.14
N GLU A 74 -2.66 -0.47 -5.44
CA GLU A 74 -1.24 -0.24 -5.14
C GLU A 74 -0.67 -1.30 -4.20
N VAL A 75 -1.42 -1.69 -3.16
CA VAL A 75 -1.01 -2.79 -2.28
C VAL A 75 -0.92 -4.09 -3.08
N GLN A 76 -1.91 -4.38 -3.91
CA GLN A 76 -1.90 -5.57 -4.75
C GLN A 76 -0.68 -5.60 -5.69
N GLY A 77 -0.39 -4.49 -6.38
CA GLY A 77 0.78 -4.36 -7.24
C GLY A 77 2.10 -4.50 -6.48
N PHE A 78 2.17 -3.99 -5.25
CA PHE A 78 3.31 -4.18 -4.35
C PHE A 78 3.53 -5.68 -4.03
N PHE A 79 2.48 -6.41 -3.66
CA PHE A 79 2.56 -7.87 -3.43
C PHE A 79 2.98 -8.63 -4.70
N GLU A 80 2.42 -8.28 -5.87
CA GLU A 80 2.78 -8.90 -7.15
C GLU A 80 4.26 -8.71 -7.50
N VAL A 81 4.81 -7.51 -7.26
CA VAL A 81 6.25 -7.23 -7.45
C VAL A 81 7.09 -8.12 -6.55
N HIS A 82 6.76 -8.18 -5.26
CA HIS A 82 7.51 -8.98 -4.29
C HIS A 82 7.44 -10.47 -4.59
N ARG A 83 6.27 -10.98 -4.96
CA ARG A 83 6.07 -12.37 -5.40
C ARG A 83 6.91 -12.70 -6.63
N ARG A 84 6.89 -11.84 -7.65
CA ARG A 84 7.67 -12.04 -8.88
C ARG A 84 9.17 -12.06 -8.62
N LEU A 85 9.66 -11.24 -7.69
CA LEU A 85 11.07 -11.13 -7.36
C LEU A 85 11.52 -12.10 -6.25
N GLY A 86 10.60 -12.87 -5.65
CA GLY A 86 10.91 -13.76 -4.54
C GLY A 86 11.37 -13.02 -3.27
N THR A 87 10.87 -11.81 -3.05
CA THR A 87 11.19 -10.95 -1.89
C THR A 87 9.99 -10.82 -0.96
N HIS A 88 10.21 -10.33 0.26
CA HIS A 88 9.17 -10.30 1.29
C HIS A 88 8.38 -8.97 1.29
N PRO A 89 7.05 -8.98 1.09
CA PRO A 89 6.19 -7.81 1.29
C PRO A 89 6.01 -7.56 2.81
N GLY A 90 6.88 -6.72 3.38
CA GLY A 90 7.10 -6.62 4.83
C GLY A 90 6.06 -5.82 5.62
N GLY A 91 5.16 -5.08 4.98
CA GLY A 91 4.05 -4.43 5.68
C GLY A 91 3.35 -3.33 4.88
N ILE A 92 2.37 -2.70 5.51
CA ILE A 92 1.63 -1.55 4.98
C ILE A 92 1.73 -0.34 5.93
N HIS A 93 1.57 0.86 5.40
CA HIS A 93 1.56 2.15 6.09
C HIS A 93 0.36 2.95 5.59
N ILE A 94 -0.65 3.15 6.41
CA ILE A 94 -1.93 3.74 5.99
C ILE A 94 -2.35 4.89 6.92
N GLU A 95 -3.08 5.85 6.37
CA GLU A 95 -3.72 6.93 7.12
C GLU A 95 -5.18 6.56 7.37
N LEU A 96 -5.55 6.39 8.64
CA LEU A 96 -6.89 5.98 9.03
C LEU A 96 -7.41 6.74 10.24
N THR A 97 -8.71 6.68 10.46
CA THR A 97 -9.37 7.11 11.69
C THR A 97 -10.43 6.09 12.12
N GLY A 98 -10.72 6.03 13.42
CA GLY A 98 -11.81 5.21 13.98
C GLY A 98 -13.19 5.86 13.86
N GLU A 99 -13.26 7.02 13.21
CA GLU A 99 -14.48 7.78 12.97
C GLU A 99 -15.12 7.40 11.63
N ASP A 100 -16.45 7.51 11.54
CA ASP A 100 -17.23 7.30 10.33
C ASP A 100 -17.22 8.57 9.44
N VAL A 101 -16.03 8.91 8.95
CA VAL A 101 -15.77 10.07 8.07
C VAL A 101 -15.97 9.74 6.59
N THR A 102 -16.19 10.77 5.78
CA THR A 102 -16.37 10.69 4.32
C THR A 102 -15.20 11.36 3.60
N GLU A 103 -13.99 10.82 3.78
CA GLU A 103 -12.76 11.45 3.27
C GLU A 103 -12.19 10.74 2.03
N CYS A 104 -12.30 9.41 1.97
CA CYS A 104 -11.92 8.60 0.81
C CYS A 104 -13.17 8.05 0.09
N LEU A 105 -13.12 8.05 -1.23
CA LEU A 105 -14.19 7.52 -2.10
C LEU A 105 -14.20 5.99 -2.13
N GLY A 106 -15.36 5.41 -2.45
CA GLY A 106 -15.54 3.98 -2.65
C GLY A 106 -15.55 3.17 -1.34
N GLY A 107 -15.04 1.93 -1.42
CA GLY A 107 -15.22 0.91 -0.38
C GLY A 107 -16.65 0.38 -0.36
N ALA A 108 -16.96 -0.52 0.58
CA ALA A 108 -18.29 -1.14 0.68
C ALA A 108 -19.45 -0.15 0.90
N GLN A 109 -19.17 1.06 1.39
CA GLN A 109 -20.16 2.14 1.57
C GLN A 109 -20.43 2.94 0.28
N GLU A 110 -19.67 2.71 -0.79
CA GLU A 110 -19.80 3.41 -2.09
C GLU A 110 -19.77 4.95 -1.96
N ILE A 111 -18.88 5.48 -1.11
CA ILE A 111 -18.76 6.94 -0.87
C ILE A 111 -18.43 7.65 -2.18
N SER A 112 -19.29 8.60 -2.57
CA SER A 112 -19.18 9.40 -3.79
C SER A 112 -18.62 10.80 -3.53
N ASP A 113 -18.31 11.54 -4.61
CA ASP A 113 -17.88 12.94 -4.55
C ASP A 113 -18.84 13.84 -3.74
N ASP A 114 -20.15 13.57 -3.82
CA ASP A 114 -21.19 14.36 -3.15
C ASP A 114 -21.26 14.07 -1.64
N ASP A 115 -20.86 12.86 -1.23
CA ASP A 115 -20.84 12.45 0.17
C ASP A 115 -19.68 13.10 0.95
N LEU A 116 -18.61 13.51 0.26
CA LEU A 116 -17.40 14.02 0.89
C LEU A 116 -17.69 15.14 1.89
N ALA A 117 -18.53 16.11 1.52
CA ALA A 117 -18.86 17.26 2.35
C ALA A 117 -19.64 16.92 3.63
N GLY A 118 -20.18 15.69 3.75
CA GLY A 118 -20.98 15.27 4.90
C GLY A 118 -20.17 15.24 6.20
N ARG A 119 -19.00 14.59 6.18
CA ARG A 119 -18.11 14.41 7.34
C ARG A 119 -16.63 14.40 6.95
N TYR A 120 -16.18 15.49 6.33
CA TYR A 120 -14.76 15.71 6.01
C TYR A 120 -14.05 16.42 7.18
N GLU A 121 -13.33 15.66 8.02
CA GLU A 121 -12.82 16.15 9.31
C GLU A 121 -11.30 16.22 9.41
N THR A 122 -10.57 15.68 8.42
CA THR A 122 -9.11 15.73 8.39
C THR A 122 -8.56 17.15 8.30
N ALA A 123 -7.44 17.38 8.97
CA ALA A 123 -6.70 18.65 8.90
C ALA A 123 -5.76 18.72 7.67
N CYS A 124 -5.52 17.59 6.98
CA CYS A 124 -4.53 17.52 5.90
C CYS A 124 -5.00 16.56 4.81
N ASP A 125 -4.68 15.27 4.95
CA ASP A 125 -4.92 14.28 3.92
C ASP A 125 -6.14 13.41 4.24
N PRO A 126 -6.92 13.00 3.22
CA PRO A 126 -8.10 12.17 3.38
C PRO A 126 -7.73 10.78 3.93
N ARG A 127 -8.35 10.38 5.03
CA ARG A 127 -8.06 9.12 5.74
C ARG A 127 -9.07 8.04 5.35
N LEU A 128 -8.67 6.78 5.50
CA LEU A 128 -9.64 5.68 5.51
C LEU A 128 -10.52 5.80 6.76
N ASN A 129 -11.82 5.64 6.60
CA ASN A 129 -12.73 5.52 7.73
C ASN A 129 -12.64 4.12 8.37
N THR A 130 -13.39 3.87 9.44
CA THR A 130 -13.39 2.59 10.15
C THR A 130 -13.71 1.40 9.25
N GLN A 131 -14.74 1.50 8.42
CA GLN A 131 -15.19 0.38 7.57
C GLN A 131 -14.17 0.09 6.47
N GLN A 132 -13.72 1.12 5.75
CA GLN A 132 -12.69 1.01 4.72
C GLN A 132 -11.37 0.44 5.29
N SER A 133 -11.01 0.81 6.52
CA SER A 133 -9.80 0.30 7.17
C SER A 133 -9.89 -1.20 7.48
N LEU A 134 -11.05 -1.67 7.96
CA LEU A 134 -11.29 -3.09 8.20
C LEU A 134 -11.35 -3.87 6.88
N GLU A 135 -12.03 -3.32 5.87
CA GLU A 135 -12.12 -3.89 4.53
C GLU A 135 -10.72 -4.10 3.92
N LEU A 136 -9.87 -3.08 3.97
CA LEU A 136 -8.49 -3.18 3.50
C LEU A 136 -7.71 -4.26 4.25
N ALA A 137 -7.89 -4.38 5.57
CA ALA A 137 -7.22 -5.41 6.37
C ALA A 137 -7.59 -6.83 5.91
N PHE A 138 -8.87 -7.10 5.60
CA PHE A 138 -9.31 -8.38 5.05
C PHE A 138 -8.73 -8.65 3.66
N LEU A 139 -8.73 -7.65 2.78
CA LEU A 139 -8.15 -7.79 1.43
C LEU A 139 -6.64 -8.09 1.49
N VAL A 140 -5.90 -7.39 2.34
CA VAL A 140 -4.46 -7.63 2.59
C VAL A 140 -4.22 -9.04 3.16
N ALA A 141 -5.08 -9.51 4.06
CA ALA A 141 -4.99 -10.86 4.60
C ALA A 141 -5.12 -11.93 3.49
N GLU A 142 -6.02 -11.73 2.53
CA GLU A 142 -6.15 -12.64 1.37
C GLU A 142 -4.94 -12.57 0.43
N MET A 143 -4.33 -11.40 0.25
CA MET A 143 -3.07 -11.25 -0.51
C MET A 143 -1.93 -12.05 0.14
N LEU A 144 -1.80 -11.98 1.48
CA LEU A 144 -0.82 -12.76 2.26
C LEU A 144 -1.05 -14.27 2.18
N ARG A 145 -2.32 -14.71 2.15
CA ARG A 145 -2.67 -16.14 2.01
C ARG A 145 -2.29 -16.70 0.65
N THR A 146 -2.39 -15.88 -0.39
CA THR A 146 -2.00 -16.28 -1.75
C THR A 146 -0.48 -16.49 -1.85
N ASP A 147 0.32 -15.72 -1.12
CA ASP A 147 1.78 -15.86 -1.07
C ASP A 147 2.27 -17.08 -0.26
N SER A 148 1.44 -17.59 0.66
CA SER A 148 1.82 -18.68 1.58
C SER A 148 1.48 -20.09 1.06
N ARG A 149 0.87 -20.21 -0.12
CA ARG A 149 0.54 -21.51 -0.72
C ARG A 149 1.73 -22.08 -1.50
N PRO A 150 2.23 -23.28 -1.17
CA PRO A 150 3.29 -23.91 -1.97
C PRO A 150 2.78 -24.24 -3.37
N PRO A 151 3.64 -24.18 -4.42
CA PRO A 151 3.24 -24.33 -5.82
C PRO A 151 2.67 -25.71 -6.22
N TYR A 152 2.49 -26.64 -5.29
CA TYR A 152 2.10 -28.02 -5.59
C TYR A 152 0.58 -28.30 -5.51
N GLU A 153 -0.24 -27.39 -5.00
CA GLU A 153 -1.70 -27.64 -4.84
C GLU A 153 -2.56 -27.37 -6.09
N ALA A 154 -1.99 -26.89 -7.20
CA ALA A 154 -2.75 -26.57 -8.42
C ALA A 154 -2.90 -27.75 -9.41
N LEU A 155 -2.48 -28.97 -9.06
CA LEU A 155 -2.53 -30.15 -9.95
C LEU A 155 -3.62 -31.18 -9.63
N THR A 156 -4.49 -30.93 -8.65
CA THR A 156 -5.65 -31.80 -8.38
C THR A 156 -6.86 -31.00 -7.91
N ALA A 157 -7.59 -30.43 -8.87
CA ALA A 157 -9.01 -30.12 -8.76
C ALA A 157 -9.64 -30.26 -10.16
#